data_AF-A0A495QVV1-F1
#
_entry.id   AF-A0A495QVV1-F1
#
_cell.length_a   1.000
_cell.length_b   1.000
_cell.length_c   1.000
_cell.angle_alpha   90.00
_cell.angle_beta   90.00
_cell.angle_gamma   90.00
#
_symmetry.space_group_name_H-M   'P 1'
#
loop_
_entity.id
_entity.type
_entity.pdbx_description
1 polymer ?
#
loop_
_entity_poly.entity_id
_entity_poly.type
_entity_poly.pdbx_seq_one_letter_code
_entity_poly.pdbx_strand_id
1 'polypeptide(L)'
;MATIRVKDWTKNKLRQIRNAESHSSYDSVIKTLLKDRKLAKYTDDASNTATSESGQPQDADIDKAFDDLTVLAELTGSHDDVLFLWCPNCGNELVHLTVEQPLGLSVFEMECQRCLTHLDSHAIVAIELRYPIEQKMIEGQLQTDLKSCVIDYWDRTLEAVADGTLEADTSAASLVWQFDQYYKQFTWDWPTDVPAVSVVPGVTYRNTVTDERIEAVEAVTENRNAMDSYKVRRYTVDGDVISDRIDSSTIVDWVVNRELVITEQSVETTKPAT
;
A
#
# COMPACT_ATOMS: atom_id res chain seq x y z
N MET A 1 -34.15 -14.87 15.67
CA MET A 1 -33.54 -13.52 15.65
C MET A 1 -32.70 -13.43 14.41
N ALA A 2 -32.88 -12.37 13.62
CA ALA A 2 -32.37 -12.28 12.25
C ALA A 2 -30.84 -12.46 12.20
N THR A 3 -30.38 -13.36 11.33
CA THR A 3 -28.99 -13.50 10.90
C THR A 3 -28.55 -12.19 10.26
N ILE A 4 -28.01 -11.31 11.09
CA ILE A 4 -27.53 -9.99 10.72
C ILE A 4 -26.22 -10.18 9.94
N ARG A 5 -26.31 -10.11 8.61
CA ARG A 5 -25.15 -10.06 7.73
C ARG A 5 -24.56 -8.66 7.84
N VAL A 6 -23.37 -8.53 8.44
CA VAL A 6 -22.60 -7.27 8.53
C VAL A 6 -22.41 -6.59 7.15
N LYS A 7 -22.56 -7.36 6.06
CA LYS A 7 -22.50 -6.93 4.65
C LYS A 7 -23.49 -5.81 4.26
N ASP A 8 -24.61 -5.63 4.98
CA ASP A 8 -25.69 -4.69 4.61
C ASP A 8 -25.81 -3.46 5.53
N TRP A 9 -24.75 -3.14 6.30
CA TRP A 9 -24.84 -2.15 7.38
C TRP A 9 -24.29 -0.80 6.95
N THR A 10 -25.22 0.08 6.55
CA THR A 10 -24.91 1.49 6.31
C THR A 10 -24.50 2.20 7.62
N LYS A 11 -23.70 3.25 7.51
CA LYS A 11 -23.30 4.17 8.61
C LYS A 11 -24.45 4.55 9.55
N ASN A 12 -25.65 4.73 9.02
CA ASN A 12 -26.85 5.03 9.81
C ASN A 12 -27.26 3.87 10.74
N LYS A 13 -27.12 2.62 10.31
CA LYS A 13 -27.40 1.45 11.15
C LYS A 13 -26.35 1.28 12.26
N LEU A 14 -25.07 1.50 11.95
CA LEU A 14 -24.00 1.47 12.98
C LEU A 14 -24.19 2.57 14.02
N ARG A 15 -24.60 3.77 13.60
CA ARG A 15 -24.93 4.89 14.51
C ARG A 15 -26.11 4.57 15.41
N GLN A 16 -27.14 3.91 14.86
CA GLN A 16 -28.29 3.44 15.64
C GLN A 16 -27.87 2.42 16.70
N ILE A 17 -27.05 1.42 16.38
CA ILE A 17 -26.54 0.47 17.38
C ILE A 17 -25.72 1.18 18.44
N ARG A 18 -24.74 2.00 18.04
CA ARG A 18 -23.87 2.71 18.98
C ARG A 18 -24.67 3.49 20.02
N ASN A 19 -25.69 4.21 19.55
CA ASN A 19 -26.55 5.01 20.41
C ASN A 19 -27.52 4.16 21.25
N ALA A 20 -28.04 3.05 20.72
CA ALA A 20 -28.95 2.16 21.42
C ALA A 20 -28.25 1.34 22.52
N GLU A 21 -27.03 0.87 22.23
CA GLU A 21 -26.23 0.01 23.11
C GLU A 21 -25.18 0.80 23.91
N SER A 22 -25.19 2.14 23.78
CA SER A 22 -24.32 3.07 24.52
C SER A 22 -22.82 2.77 24.37
N HIS A 23 -22.40 2.32 23.19
CA HIS A 23 -20.98 2.11 22.90
C HIS A 23 -20.23 3.44 22.85
N SER A 24 -19.02 3.45 23.40
CA SER A 24 -18.14 4.63 23.42
C SER A 24 -17.54 4.96 22.04
N SER A 25 -17.44 3.97 21.16
CA SER A 25 -16.87 4.11 19.81
C SER A 25 -17.50 3.12 18.82
N TYR A 26 -17.36 3.38 17.52
CA TYR A 26 -17.76 2.42 16.48
C TYR A 26 -16.92 1.15 16.52
N ASP A 27 -15.64 1.22 16.90
CA ASP A 27 -14.80 0.05 17.13
C ASP A 27 -15.37 -0.88 18.23
N SER A 28 -15.93 -0.30 19.30
CA SER A 28 -16.62 -1.10 20.33
C SER A 28 -17.89 -1.79 19.80
N VAL A 29 -18.65 -1.11 18.94
CA VAL A 29 -19.81 -1.70 18.24
C VAL A 29 -19.35 -2.86 17.35
N ILE A 30 -18.36 -2.62 16.50
CA ILE A 30 -17.83 -3.59 15.54
C ILE A 30 -17.28 -4.81 16.28
N LYS A 31 -16.41 -4.64 17.28
CA LYS A 31 -15.90 -5.74 18.12
C LYS A 31 -16.99 -6.58 18.77
N THR A 32 -18.07 -5.95 19.21
CA THR A 32 -19.22 -6.64 19.81
C THR A 32 -19.97 -7.45 18.75
N LEU A 33 -20.28 -6.85 17.60
CA LEU A 33 -20.93 -7.53 16.48
C LEU A 33 -20.11 -8.72 15.95
N LEU A 34 -18.79 -8.60 15.93
CA LEU A 34 -17.89 -9.65 15.49
C LEU A 34 -17.76 -10.79 16.50
N LYS A 35 -17.82 -10.46 17.80
CA LYS A 35 -17.88 -11.44 18.87
C LYS A 35 -19.19 -12.24 18.80
N ASP A 36 -20.31 -11.56 18.53
CA ASP A 36 -21.60 -12.20 18.30
C ASP A 36 -21.60 -13.08 17.06
N ARG A 37 -20.87 -12.68 15.99
CA ARG A 37 -20.63 -13.52 14.81
C ARG A 37 -19.79 -14.76 15.11
N LYS A 38 -18.75 -14.67 15.96
CA LYS A 38 -18.00 -15.87 16.40
C LYS A 38 -18.92 -16.83 17.12
N LEU A 39 -19.77 -16.34 18.03
CA LEU A 39 -20.76 -17.15 18.73
C LEU A 39 -21.79 -17.77 17.76
N ALA A 40 -22.27 -17.02 16.77
CA ALA A 40 -23.18 -17.51 15.76
C ALA A 40 -22.54 -18.57 14.84
N LYS A 41 -21.27 -18.39 14.41
CA LYS A 41 -20.52 -19.38 13.63
C LYS A 41 -20.31 -20.69 14.38
N TYR A 42 -20.10 -20.66 15.70
CA TYR A 42 -20.05 -21.88 16.52
C TYR A 42 -21.42 -22.58 16.67
N THR A 43 -22.52 -21.89 16.34
CA THR A 43 -23.87 -22.43 16.41
C THR A 43 -24.39 -22.89 15.03
N ASP A 44 -23.83 -22.35 13.94
CA ASP A 44 -24.26 -22.61 12.55
C ASP A 44 -23.52 -23.76 11.83
N ASP A 45 -22.60 -24.47 12.50
CA ASP A 45 -21.93 -25.68 11.95
C ASP A 45 -22.89 -26.89 11.72
N ALA A 46 -24.21 -26.66 11.74
CA ALA A 46 -25.26 -27.65 11.53
C ALA A 46 -26.21 -27.38 10.34
N SER A 47 -26.05 -26.31 9.55
CA SER A 47 -26.92 -26.15 8.37
C SER A 47 -26.37 -25.27 7.26
N ASN A 48 -25.94 -25.92 6.17
CA ASN A 48 -25.77 -25.30 4.86
C ASN A 48 -27.12 -24.89 4.26
N THR A 49 -27.25 -23.67 3.74
CA THR A 49 -27.68 -23.37 2.34
C THR A 49 -27.67 -21.87 2.02
N ALA A 50 -27.42 -21.57 0.74
CA ALA A 50 -27.12 -20.27 0.13
C ALA A 50 -28.25 -19.23 0.10
N THR A 51 -27.93 -17.97 -0.21
CA THR A 51 -28.49 -17.15 -1.35
C THR A 51 -27.93 -15.70 -1.29
N SER A 52 -27.47 -15.23 -2.47
CA SER A 52 -27.07 -13.86 -2.90
C SER A 52 -28.23 -12.85 -2.72
N GLU A 53 -28.20 -11.53 -2.90
CA GLU A 53 -27.48 -10.57 -3.76
C GLU A 53 -28.02 -9.18 -3.31
N SER A 54 -27.27 -8.06 -3.39
CA SER A 54 -27.80 -6.68 -3.59
C SER A 54 -26.78 -5.56 -3.35
N GLY A 55 -26.47 -4.78 -4.40
CA GLY A 55 -26.36 -3.31 -4.35
C GLY A 55 -24.98 -2.68 -4.11
N GLN A 56 -24.17 -2.53 -5.16
CA GLN A 56 -23.00 -1.63 -5.18
C GLN A 56 -23.41 -0.15 -5.26
N PRO A 57 -22.76 0.77 -4.53
CA PRO A 57 -22.57 2.14 -4.98
C PRO A 57 -21.47 2.17 -6.03
N GLN A 58 -21.75 2.80 -7.17
CA GLN A 58 -20.78 3.10 -8.23
C GLN A 58 -19.88 4.26 -7.75
N ASP A 59 -18.69 3.95 -7.27
CA ASP A 59 -17.56 4.88 -7.44
C ASP A 59 -16.88 4.53 -8.76
N ALA A 60 -16.30 5.53 -9.43
CA ALA A 60 -15.65 5.35 -10.72
C ALA A 60 -14.68 4.17 -10.68
N ASP A 61 -14.82 3.25 -11.63
CA ASP A 61 -14.18 1.94 -11.71
C ASP A 61 -12.66 2.11 -11.90
N ILE A 62 -11.95 2.42 -10.82
CA ILE A 62 -10.49 2.32 -10.78
C ILE A 62 -10.20 0.83 -10.70
N ASP A 63 -9.45 0.30 -11.68
CA ASP A 63 -9.03 -1.10 -11.71
C ASP A 63 -8.03 -1.37 -10.58
N LYS A 64 -8.55 -1.60 -9.38
CA LYS A 64 -7.77 -1.89 -8.16
C LYS A 64 -7.79 -3.39 -7.90
N ALA A 65 -6.65 -3.92 -7.48
CA ALA A 65 -6.59 -5.31 -7.04
C ALA A 65 -7.42 -5.60 -5.76
N PHE A 66 -7.75 -4.57 -4.98
CA PHE A 66 -8.48 -4.69 -3.71
C PHE A 66 -9.63 -3.68 -3.63
N ASP A 67 -10.86 -4.15 -3.80
CA ASP A 67 -12.06 -3.28 -3.74
C ASP A 67 -12.25 -2.61 -2.36
N ASP A 68 -11.96 -3.33 -1.27
CA ASP A 68 -12.23 -2.89 0.10
C ASP A 68 -11.01 -2.21 0.79
N LEU A 69 -9.88 -2.08 0.08
CA LEU A 69 -8.67 -1.41 0.56
C LEU A 69 -8.31 -0.29 -0.41
N THR A 70 -8.18 0.93 0.11
CA THR A 70 -7.85 2.08 -0.74
C THR A 70 -6.76 2.91 -0.08
N VAL A 71 -5.73 3.29 -0.85
CA VAL A 71 -4.73 4.25 -0.37
C VAL A 71 -5.38 5.61 -0.17
N LEU A 72 -5.05 6.30 0.93
CA LEU A 72 -5.67 7.56 1.32
C LEU A 72 -5.62 8.63 0.20
N ALA A 73 -4.55 8.67 -0.58
CA ALA A 73 -4.40 9.57 -1.73
C ALA A 73 -5.45 9.35 -2.85
N GLU A 74 -6.03 8.16 -2.97
CA GLU A 74 -7.03 7.85 -3.99
C GLU A 74 -8.48 8.10 -3.54
N LEU A 75 -8.69 8.45 -2.27
CA LEU A 75 -10.02 8.73 -1.72
C LEU A 75 -10.52 10.10 -2.21
N THR A 76 -11.00 10.14 -3.45
CA THR A 76 -11.42 11.36 -4.15
C THR A 76 -12.94 11.45 -4.39
N GLY A 77 -13.71 10.51 -3.82
CA GLY A 77 -15.16 10.38 -3.99
C GLY A 77 -15.99 10.69 -2.74
N SER A 78 -17.32 10.62 -2.88
CA SER A 78 -18.24 10.72 -1.73
C SER A 78 -18.26 9.41 -0.95
N HIS A 79 -17.31 9.24 -0.04
CA HIS A 79 -17.28 8.09 0.87
C HIS A 79 -18.21 8.38 2.06
N ASP A 80 -19.43 7.81 2.05
CA ASP A 80 -20.36 7.91 3.20
C ASP A 80 -20.11 6.80 4.23
N ASP A 81 -18.83 6.53 4.50
CA ASP A 81 -18.36 5.36 5.24
C ASP A 81 -17.45 5.71 6.42
N VAL A 82 -17.35 4.76 7.34
CA VAL A 82 -16.39 4.80 8.45
C VAL A 82 -15.10 4.19 7.91
N LEU A 83 -14.04 4.98 7.88
CA LEU A 83 -12.74 4.57 7.36
C LEU A 83 -11.80 4.27 8.53
N PHE A 84 -11.06 3.17 8.40
CA PHE A 84 -10.02 2.78 9.34
C PHE A 84 -8.69 2.98 8.63
N LEU A 85 -7.85 3.88 9.13
CA LEU A 85 -6.51 4.08 8.56
C LEU A 85 -5.53 3.13 9.21
N TRP A 86 -4.72 2.45 8.40
CA TRP A 86 -3.76 1.46 8.86
C TRP A 86 -2.37 1.75 8.33
N CYS A 87 -1.37 1.46 9.16
CA CYS A 87 0.03 1.49 8.76
C CYS A 87 0.34 0.21 7.98
N PRO A 88 0.72 0.31 6.69
CA PRO A 88 1.08 -0.86 5.91
C PRO A 88 2.42 -1.46 6.37
N ASN A 89 3.29 -0.66 7.00
CA ASN A 89 4.60 -1.13 7.42
C ASN A 89 4.52 -2.13 8.59
N CYS A 90 3.72 -1.85 9.62
CA CYS A 90 3.64 -2.69 10.83
C CYS A 90 2.25 -3.27 11.11
N GLY A 91 1.26 -3.02 10.24
CA GLY A 91 -0.12 -3.49 10.40
C GLY A 91 -0.82 -2.90 11.63
N ASN A 92 -0.42 -1.71 12.09
CA ASN A 92 -1.06 -1.04 13.22
C ASN A 92 -2.17 -0.12 12.74
N GLU A 93 -3.33 -0.21 13.38
CA GLU A 93 -4.41 0.75 13.19
C GLU A 93 -3.98 2.14 13.72
N LEU A 94 -4.22 3.18 12.93
CA LEU A 94 -3.76 4.54 13.19
C LEU A 94 -4.89 5.41 13.72
N VAL A 95 -6.01 5.47 13.00
CA VAL A 95 -7.14 6.32 13.33
C VAL A 95 -8.43 5.83 12.69
N HIS A 96 -9.56 6.13 13.34
CA HIS A 96 -10.90 5.99 12.77
C HIS A 96 -11.40 7.35 12.29
N LEU A 97 -11.82 7.41 11.03
CA LEU A 97 -12.40 8.61 10.44
C LEU A 97 -13.86 8.34 10.09
N THR A 98 -14.73 9.29 10.43
CA THR A 98 -16.09 9.33 9.89
C THR A 98 -16.15 10.53 8.97
N VAL A 99 -16.37 10.27 7.70
CA VAL A 99 -16.36 11.28 6.66
C VAL A 99 -17.81 11.54 6.25
N GLU A 100 -18.20 12.80 6.09
CA GLU A 100 -19.57 13.19 5.67
C GLU A 100 -19.63 13.79 4.26
N GLN A 101 -18.47 14.11 3.67
CA GLN A 101 -18.31 14.74 2.36
C GLN A 101 -17.01 14.25 1.70
N PRO A 102 -16.85 14.36 0.37
CA PRO A 102 -15.61 13.96 -0.30
C PRO A 102 -14.36 14.55 0.37
N LEU A 103 -13.36 13.71 0.62
CA LEU A 103 -12.10 14.14 1.22
C LEU A 103 -11.26 14.86 0.15
N GLY A 104 -11.21 16.18 0.21
CA GLY A 104 -10.20 16.98 -0.48
C GLY A 104 -9.02 17.22 0.45
N LEU A 105 -7.98 16.37 0.39
CA LEU A 105 -6.76 16.54 1.19
C LEU A 105 -5.62 17.04 0.29
N SER A 106 -5.17 18.28 0.51
CA SER A 106 -4.00 18.83 -0.19
C SER A 106 -2.67 18.43 0.46
N VAL A 107 -2.65 18.35 1.78
CA VAL A 107 -1.50 17.90 2.58
C VAL A 107 -2.03 17.03 3.72
N PHE A 108 -1.47 15.84 3.86
CA PHE A 108 -1.77 14.93 4.96
C PHE A 108 -0.48 14.30 5.43
N GLU A 109 -0.06 14.63 6.65
CA GLU A 109 1.15 14.10 7.28
C GLU A 109 0.75 13.32 8.54
N MET A 110 1.23 12.07 8.66
CA MET A 110 1.00 11.24 9.83
C MET A 110 2.21 10.36 10.12
N GLU A 111 2.46 10.06 11.39
CA GLU A 111 3.52 9.14 11.80
C GLU A 111 2.92 7.97 12.59
N CYS A 112 3.32 6.75 12.26
CA CYS A 112 2.88 5.58 13.00
C CYS A 112 3.48 5.56 14.40
N GLN A 113 2.65 5.63 15.44
CA GLN A 113 3.11 5.62 16.83
C GLN A 113 3.77 4.30 17.28
N ARG A 114 3.66 3.23 16.49
CA ARG A 114 4.25 1.92 16.79
C ARG A 114 5.61 1.69 16.13
N CYS A 115 5.75 2.02 14.85
CA CYS A 115 6.98 1.80 14.09
C CYS A 115 7.72 3.08 13.71
N LEU A 116 7.16 4.25 14.07
CA LEU A 116 7.70 5.59 13.81
C LEU A 116 7.90 5.92 12.32
N THR A 117 7.34 5.12 11.43
CA THR A 117 7.37 5.41 9.99
C THR A 117 6.50 6.62 9.68
N HIS A 118 7.02 7.53 8.85
CA HIS A 118 6.23 8.61 8.28
C HIS A 118 5.32 8.03 7.19
N LEU A 119 4.04 8.36 7.31
CA LEU A 119 2.96 7.86 6.51
C LEU A 119 2.16 9.07 6.03
N ASP A 120 2.49 9.57 4.84
CA ASP A 120 1.67 10.59 4.22
C ASP A 120 0.62 9.91 3.33
N SER A 121 -0.15 10.71 2.59
CA SER A 121 -1.28 10.22 1.77
C SER A 121 -0.95 9.05 0.83
N HIS A 122 0.30 8.92 0.38
CA HIS A 122 0.75 7.88 -0.55
C HIS A 122 1.05 6.52 0.08
N ALA A 123 1.09 6.44 1.41
CA ALA A 123 1.59 5.27 2.13
C ALA A 123 0.68 4.87 3.30
N ILE A 124 -0.57 5.33 3.30
CA ILE A 124 -1.61 4.97 4.26
C ILE A 124 -2.74 4.26 3.54
N VAL A 125 -3.19 3.15 4.11
CA VAL A 125 -4.33 2.41 3.57
C VAL A 125 -5.54 2.65 4.45
N ALA A 126 -6.62 3.11 3.83
CA ALA A 126 -7.96 3.10 4.37
C ALA A 126 -8.61 1.73 4.11
N ILE A 127 -9.11 1.10 5.16
CA ILE A 127 -9.87 -0.13 5.09
C ILE A 127 -11.36 0.21 5.23
N GLU A 128 -12.16 -0.27 4.30
CA GLU A 128 -13.61 -0.19 4.37
C GLU A 128 -14.20 -1.26 5.31
N LEU A 129 -15.39 -1.00 5.84
CA LEU A 129 -16.08 -1.88 6.79
C LEU A 129 -16.34 -3.31 6.27
N ARG A 130 -16.32 -3.51 4.96
CA ARG A 130 -16.59 -4.81 4.31
C ARG A 130 -15.38 -5.75 4.34
N TYR A 131 -14.19 -5.21 4.56
CA TYR A 131 -12.97 -5.99 4.60
C TYR A 131 -12.96 -6.96 5.80
N PRO A 132 -12.56 -8.23 5.64
CA PRO A 132 -12.58 -9.23 6.71
C PRO A 132 -11.39 -9.08 7.69
N ILE A 133 -11.27 -7.91 8.34
CA ILE A 133 -10.11 -7.51 9.17
C ILE A 133 -9.78 -8.59 10.21
N GLU A 134 -10.74 -9.01 11.04
CA GLU A 134 -10.41 -9.93 12.15
C GLU A 134 -9.94 -11.29 11.65
N GLN A 135 -10.54 -11.77 10.56
CA GLN A 135 -10.13 -13.02 9.94
C GLN A 135 -8.70 -12.91 9.42
N LYS A 136 -8.40 -11.84 8.67
CA LYS A 136 -7.07 -11.58 8.11
C LYS A 136 -6.01 -11.32 9.18
N MET A 137 -6.38 -10.71 10.31
CA MET A 137 -5.49 -10.57 11.47
C MET A 137 -5.16 -11.92 12.11
N ILE A 138 -6.14 -12.81 12.25
CA ILE A 138 -5.95 -14.17 12.80
C ILE A 138 -5.10 -15.02 11.84
N GLU A 139 -5.34 -14.89 10.55
CA GLU A 139 -4.61 -15.60 9.49
C GLU A 139 -3.23 -15.00 9.21
N GLY A 140 -2.89 -13.86 9.82
CA GLY A 140 -1.62 -13.17 9.60
C GLY A 140 -1.46 -12.53 8.22
N GLN A 141 -2.54 -12.39 7.46
CA GLN A 141 -2.55 -11.90 6.08
C GLN A 141 -2.74 -10.38 5.97
N LEU A 142 -3.25 -9.73 7.02
CA LEU A 142 -3.59 -8.30 6.97
C LEU A 142 -2.41 -7.43 6.50
N GLN A 143 -1.22 -7.63 7.07
CA GLN A 143 -0.05 -6.83 6.70
C GLN A 143 0.37 -7.05 5.24
N THR A 144 0.25 -8.28 4.75
CA THR A 144 0.52 -8.60 3.35
C THR A 144 -0.46 -7.87 2.43
N ASP A 145 -1.76 -7.92 2.74
CA ASP A 145 -2.79 -7.27 1.94
C ASP A 145 -2.61 -5.73 1.94
N LEU A 146 -2.25 -5.13 3.09
CA LEU A 146 -1.93 -3.70 3.19
C LEU A 146 -0.70 -3.32 2.34
N LYS A 147 0.36 -4.11 2.40
CA LYS A 147 1.57 -3.90 1.57
C LYS A 147 1.23 -4.01 0.08
N SER A 148 0.50 -5.04 -0.31
CA SER A 148 0.10 -5.25 -1.71
C SER A 148 -0.78 -4.11 -2.24
N CYS A 149 -1.68 -3.56 -1.42
CA CYS A 149 -2.47 -2.38 -1.77
C CYS A 149 -1.60 -1.15 -2.08
N VAL A 150 -0.56 -0.89 -1.29
CA VAL A 150 0.36 0.24 -1.54
C VAL A 150 1.22 0.00 -2.79
N ILE A 151 1.71 -1.23 -3.00
CA ILE A 151 2.50 -1.58 -4.18
C ILE A 151 1.68 -1.40 -5.46
N ASP A 152 0.44 -1.91 -5.47
CA ASP A 152 -0.51 -1.75 -6.58
C ASP A 152 -0.75 -0.27 -6.91
N TYR A 153 -1.00 0.55 -5.88
CA TYR A 153 -1.18 1.98 -6.05
C TYR A 153 0.05 2.66 -6.66
N TRP A 154 1.26 2.41 -6.15
CA TRP A 154 2.47 3.02 -6.69
C TRP A 154 2.73 2.60 -8.13
N ASP A 155 2.50 1.32 -8.45
CA ASP A 155 2.68 0.78 -9.80
C ASP A 155 1.75 1.47 -10.81
N ARG A 156 0.44 1.51 -10.51
CA ARG A 156 -0.56 2.21 -11.33
C ARG A 156 -0.31 3.71 -11.42
N THR A 157 0.17 4.33 -10.35
CA THR A 157 0.47 5.77 -10.35
C THR A 157 1.63 6.09 -11.30
N LEU A 158 2.72 5.32 -11.26
CA LEU A 158 3.84 5.53 -12.18
C LEU A 158 3.47 5.20 -13.63
N GLU A 159 2.65 4.18 -13.86
CA GLU A 159 2.09 3.90 -15.20
C GLU A 159 1.28 5.07 -15.74
N ALA A 160 0.39 5.65 -14.93
CA ALA A 160 -0.39 6.81 -15.33
C ALA A 160 0.48 8.05 -15.61
N VAL A 161 1.60 8.22 -14.88
CA VAL A 161 2.59 9.27 -15.15
C VAL A 161 3.33 9.01 -16.47
N ALA A 162 3.74 7.77 -16.74
CA ALA A 162 4.42 7.39 -17.97
C ALA A 162 3.54 7.63 -19.21
N ASP A 163 2.25 7.28 -19.10
CA ASP A 163 1.27 7.46 -20.17
C ASP A 163 0.79 8.92 -20.32
N GLY A 164 1.20 9.81 -19.40
CA GLY A 164 0.77 11.21 -19.37
C GLY A 164 -0.72 11.39 -19.07
N THR A 165 -1.36 10.39 -18.46
CA THR A 165 -2.79 10.41 -18.12
C THR A 165 -3.05 11.03 -16.74
N LEU A 166 -2.03 11.07 -15.88
CA LEU A 166 -2.10 11.78 -14.61
C LEU A 166 -1.76 13.27 -14.79
N GLU A 167 -2.77 14.13 -14.74
CA GLU A 167 -2.58 15.58 -14.55
C GLU A 167 -2.14 15.84 -13.10
N ALA A 168 -0.87 15.58 -12.79
CA ALA A 168 -0.34 15.76 -11.45
C ALA A 168 0.04 17.22 -11.20
N ASP A 169 -0.40 17.78 -10.06
CA ASP A 169 0.16 19.02 -9.50
C ASP A 169 1.65 18.86 -9.09
N THR A 170 2.11 17.61 -8.98
CA THR A 170 3.44 17.22 -8.52
C THR A 170 4.27 16.67 -9.68
N SER A 171 5.53 17.11 -9.82
CA SER A 171 6.42 16.61 -10.88
C SER A 171 6.72 15.12 -10.71
N ALA A 172 6.92 14.40 -11.82
CA ALA A 172 7.29 12.98 -11.80
C ALA A 172 8.53 12.70 -10.93
N ALA A 173 9.54 13.59 -10.98
CA ALA A 173 10.74 13.49 -10.16
C ALA A 173 10.45 13.60 -8.66
N SER A 174 9.51 14.47 -8.26
CA SER A 174 9.10 14.62 -6.86
C SER A 174 8.34 13.39 -6.36
N LEU A 175 7.48 12.79 -7.20
CA LEU A 175 6.75 11.57 -6.87
C LEU A 175 7.70 10.37 -6.70
N VAL A 176 8.63 10.17 -7.63
CA VAL A 176 9.65 9.12 -7.53
C VAL A 176 10.49 9.29 -6.26
N TRP A 177 10.90 10.54 -5.96
CA TRP A 177 11.62 10.82 -4.72
C TRP A 177 10.78 10.48 -3.48
N GLN A 178 9.49 10.80 -3.43
CA GLN A 178 8.61 10.41 -2.32
C GLN A 178 8.54 8.90 -2.15
N PHE A 179 8.33 8.15 -3.25
CA PHE A 179 8.30 6.69 -3.22
C PHE A 179 9.63 6.09 -2.74
N ASP A 180 10.75 6.65 -3.17
CA ASP A 180 12.09 6.29 -2.67
C ASP A 180 12.24 6.51 -1.16
N GLN A 181 11.74 7.63 -0.62
CA GLN A 181 11.79 7.87 0.82
C GLN A 181 10.97 6.84 1.59
N TYR A 182 9.76 6.51 1.14
CA TYR A 182 8.96 5.46 1.78
C TYR A 182 9.63 4.10 1.65
N TYR A 183 10.18 3.78 0.48
CA TYR A 183 10.90 2.53 0.27
C TYR A 183 12.06 2.37 1.26
N LYS A 184 12.84 3.43 1.50
CA LYS A 184 13.95 3.44 2.48
C LYS A 184 13.46 3.30 3.93
N GLN A 185 12.26 3.80 4.24
CA GLN A 185 11.68 3.68 5.58
C GLN A 185 10.97 2.36 5.82
N PHE A 186 10.42 1.76 4.77
CA PHE A 186 9.73 0.48 4.84
C PHE A 186 10.71 -0.67 4.88
N THR A 187 10.45 -1.63 5.78
CA THR A 187 11.28 -2.84 5.91
C THR A 187 10.81 -3.92 4.94
N TRP A 188 10.46 -3.54 3.70
CA TRP A 188 9.83 -4.42 2.72
C TRP A 188 10.81 -4.85 1.65
N ASP A 189 10.78 -6.13 1.31
CA ASP A 189 11.36 -6.58 0.06
C ASP A 189 10.40 -6.21 -1.08
N TRP A 190 10.88 -5.44 -2.06
CA TRP A 190 10.10 -5.17 -3.26
C TRP A 190 9.89 -6.47 -4.07
N PRO A 191 8.70 -6.70 -4.65
CA PRO A 191 8.48 -7.84 -5.53
C PRO A 191 9.37 -7.80 -6.78
N THR A 192 9.73 -8.98 -7.30
CA THR A 192 10.56 -9.10 -8.52
C THR A 192 9.76 -9.09 -9.82
N ASP A 193 8.44 -9.25 -9.71
CA ASP A 193 7.47 -9.26 -10.80
C ASP A 193 6.84 -7.89 -11.07
N VAL A 194 7.14 -6.90 -10.23
CA VAL A 194 6.70 -5.50 -10.37
C VAL A 194 7.92 -4.61 -10.66
N PRO A 195 7.84 -3.67 -11.62
CA PRO A 195 8.89 -2.68 -11.84
C PRO A 195 9.27 -1.94 -10.56
N ALA A 196 10.55 -1.60 -10.47
CA ALA A 196 11.12 -0.97 -9.30
C ALA A 196 10.69 0.50 -9.23
N VAL A 197 10.34 0.94 -8.03
CA VAL A 197 9.99 2.34 -7.72
C VAL A 197 11.17 3.16 -7.19
N SER A 198 12.30 2.51 -6.90
CA SER A 198 13.51 3.11 -6.33
C SER A 198 14.76 2.24 -6.60
N VAL A 199 15.93 2.85 -6.43
CA VAL A 199 17.25 2.22 -6.52
C VAL A 199 17.88 2.08 -5.14
N VAL A 200 18.29 0.86 -4.81
CA VAL A 200 18.73 0.46 -3.46
C VAL A 200 20.12 -0.16 -3.56
N PRO A 201 21.09 0.29 -2.75
CA PRO A 201 22.41 -0.35 -2.69
C PRO A 201 22.32 -1.85 -2.39
N GLY A 202 23.11 -2.65 -3.10
CA GLY A 202 23.12 -4.12 -3.01
C GLY A 202 22.07 -4.83 -3.85
N VAL A 203 21.18 -4.11 -4.54
CA VAL A 203 20.15 -4.69 -5.41
C VAL A 203 20.60 -4.66 -6.87
N THR A 204 20.35 -5.76 -7.59
CA THR A 204 20.60 -5.87 -9.02
C THR A 204 19.29 -5.75 -9.81
N TYR A 205 19.28 -4.78 -10.71
CA TYR A 205 18.20 -4.46 -11.60
C TYR A 205 18.53 -4.93 -13.01
N ARG A 206 17.50 -5.29 -13.78
CA ARG A 206 17.58 -5.44 -15.24
C ARG A 206 16.81 -4.30 -15.86
N ASN A 207 17.46 -3.56 -16.74
CA ASN A 207 16.78 -2.61 -17.61
C ASN A 207 16.03 -3.40 -18.71
N THR A 208 14.72 -3.25 -18.82
CA THR A 208 13.87 -4.01 -19.74
C THR A 208 13.97 -3.54 -21.20
N VAL A 209 14.48 -2.33 -21.44
CA VAL A 209 14.69 -1.75 -22.77
C VAL A 209 16.03 -2.16 -23.35
N THR A 210 17.10 -2.09 -22.54
CA THR A 210 18.47 -2.41 -22.99
C THR A 210 18.90 -3.84 -22.67
N ASP A 211 18.13 -4.56 -21.84
CA ASP A 211 18.47 -5.87 -21.25
C ASP A 211 19.76 -5.87 -20.41
N GLU A 212 20.25 -4.69 -20.04
CA GLU A 212 21.46 -4.55 -19.23
C GLU A 212 21.16 -4.86 -17.76
N ARG A 213 22.11 -5.55 -17.10
CA ARG A 213 22.05 -5.80 -15.66
C ARG A 213 22.90 -4.77 -14.91
N ILE A 214 22.31 -4.15 -13.90
CA ILE A 214 22.87 -3.01 -13.17
C ILE A 214 22.73 -3.29 -11.68
N GLU A 215 23.86 -3.46 -10.98
CA GLU A 215 23.90 -3.55 -9.52
C GLU A 215 24.19 -2.17 -8.95
N ALA A 216 23.28 -1.67 -8.11
CA ALA A 216 23.50 -0.44 -7.37
C ALA A 216 24.46 -0.72 -6.21
N VAL A 217 25.59 0.01 -6.13
CA VAL A 217 26.63 -0.23 -5.14
C VAL A 217 26.47 0.69 -3.94
N GLU A 218 26.41 2.00 -4.18
CA GLU A 218 26.26 3.02 -3.12
C GLU A 218 25.69 4.32 -3.69
N ALA A 219 24.98 5.07 -2.85
CA ALA A 219 24.59 6.43 -3.15
C ALA A 219 25.82 7.35 -3.12
N VAL A 220 25.90 8.27 -4.08
CA VAL A 220 27.03 9.20 -4.29
C VAL A 220 26.64 10.63 -3.91
N THR A 221 25.35 10.90 -3.78
CA THR A 221 24.80 12.17 -3.28
C THR A 221 23.96 11.90 -2.04
N GLU A 222 23.69 12.97 -1.30
CA GLU A 222 22.74 12.98 -0.18
C GLU A 222 21.74 14.12 -0.41
N ASN A 223 20.93 13.98 -1.45
CA ASN A 223 19.92 14.96 -1.81
C ASN A 223 18.75 14.88 -0.82
N ARG A 224 18.32 16.04 -0.32
CA ARG A 224 17.22 16.10 0.66
C ARG A 224 15.84 16.05 0.02
N ASN A 225 15.72 16.42 -1.24
CA ASN A 225 14.46 16.66 -1.95
C ASN A 225 14.51 16.22 -3.41
N ALA A 226 15.45 15.34 -3.76
CA ALA A 226 15.61 14.77 -5.08
C ALA A 226 16.22 13.37 -4.95
N MET A 227 16.10 12.56 -6.00
CA MET A 227 16.76 11.25 -6.05
C MET A 227 18.28 11.41 -5.93
N ASP A 228 18.93 10.40 -5.36
CA ASP A 228 20.37 10.35 -5.31
C ASP A 228 20.97 9.86 -6.63
N SER A 229 22.22 10.24 -6.91
CA SER A 229 23.04 9.56 -7.90
C SER A 229 23.66 8.31 -7.29
N TYR A 230 23.88 7.27 -8.09
CA TYR A 230 24.42 6.01 -7.59
C TYR A 230 25.65 5.59 -8.38
N LYS A 231 26.61 5.01 -7.66
CA LYS A 231 27.68 4.24 -8.28
C LYS A 231 27.14 2.85 -8.53
N VAL A 232 27.37 2.33 -9.72
CA VAL A 232 26.81 1.05 -10.15
C VAL A 232 27.87 0.16 -10.79
N ARG A 233 27.57 -1.14 -10.84
CA ARG A 233 28.26 -2.11 -11.68
C ARG A 233 27.32 -2.52 -12.79
N ARG A 234 27.76 -2.35 -14.04
CA ARG A 234 27.04 -2.78 -15.23
C ARG A 234 27.66 -4.08 -15.71
N TYR A 235 26.83 -5.09 -15.89
CA TYR A 235 27.23 -6.39 -16.42
C TYR A 235 26.88 -6.42 -17.89
N THR A 236 27.90 -6.52 -18.74
CA THR A 236 27.69 -6.66 -20.19
C THR A 236 27.31 -8.09 -20.55
N VAL A 237 26.79 -8.27 -21.76
CA VAL A 237 26.45 -9.60 -22.30
C VAL A 237 27.66 -10.55 -22.34
N ASP A 238 28.87 -9.99 -22.46
CA ASP A 238 30.13 -10.74 -22.48
C ASP A 238 30.66 -11.10 -21.07
N GLY A 239 29.95 -10.67 -20.01
CA GLY A 239 30.30 -10.94 -18.62
C GLY A 239 31.31 -9.97 -18.01
N ASP A 240 31.68 -8.91 -18.73
CA ASP A 240 32.53 -7.85 -18.19
C ASP A 240 31.74 -6.97 -17.21
N VAL A 241 32.40 -6.59 -16.12
CA VAL A 241 31.84 -5.73 -15.08
C VAL A 241 32.47 -4.35 -15.18
N ILE A 242 31.66 -3.37 -15.56
CA ILE A 242 32.09 -1.96 -15.69
C ILE A 242 31.55 -1.17 -14.50
N SER A 243 32.45 -0.51 -13.76
CA SER A 243 32.02 0.47 -12.77
C SER A 243 31.61 1.74 -13.46
N ASP A 244 30.41 2.22 -13.15
CA ASP A 244 29.83 3.42 -13.74
C ASP A 244 29.12 4.26 -12.67
N ARG A 245 28.63 5.44 -13.06
CA ARG A 245 27.80 6.30 -12.23
C ARG A 245 26.54 6.66 -13.00
N ILE A 246 25.39 6.48 -12.34
CA ILE A 246 24.11 6.92 -12.85
C ILE A 246 23.69 8.16 -12.06
N ASP A 247 23.32 9.21 -12.78
CA ASP A 247 22.80 10.45 -12.22
C ASP A 247 21.33 10.33 -11.81
N SER A 248 20.88 11.29 -11.00
CA SER A 248 19.51 11.34 -10.49
C SER A 248 18.45 11.41 -11.61
N SER A 249 18.70 12.15 -12.70
CA SER A 249 17.72 12.28 -13.79
C SER A 249 17.52 10.96 -14.51
N THR A 250 18.61 10.26 -14.84
CA THR A 250 18.54 8.95 -15.47
C THR A 250 17.77 7.94 -14.62
N ILE A 251 17.93 7.96 -13.29
CA ILE A 251 17.17 7.06 -12.39
C ILE A 251 15.69 7.41 -12.40
N VAL A 252 15.35 8.70 -12.32
CA VAL A 252 13.94 9.14 -12.40
C VAL A 252 13.33 8.68 -13.71
N ASP A 253 14.03 8.89 -14.84
CA ASP A 253 13.55 8.49 -16.16
C ASP A 253 13.30 6.97 -16.22
N TRP A 254 14.24 6.14 -15.75
CA TRP A 254 14.08 4.69 -15.76
C TRP A 254 12.94 4.20 -14.85
N VAL A 255 12.73 4.83 -13.69
CA VAL A 255 11.62 4.47 -12.79
C VAL A 255 10.28 4.88 -13.39
N VAL A 256 10.17 6.11 -13.90
CA VAL A 256 8.94 6.62 -14.52
C VAL A 256 8.59 5.80 -15.75
N ASN A 257 9.56 5.49 -16.62
CA ASN A 257 9.34 4.69 -17.81
C ASN A 257 9.22 3.18 -17.53
N ARG A 258 9.22 2.77 -16.25
CA ARG A 258 9.07 1.37 -15.80
C ARG A 258 10.13 0.43 -16.39
N GLU A 259 11.35 0.93 -16.56
CA GLU A 259 12.42 0.19 -17.23
C GLU A 259 13.19 -0.74 -16.28
N LEU A 260 13.08 -0.57 -14.96
CA LEU A 260 13.86 -1.35 -14.00
C LEU A 260 13.02 -2.46 -13.37
N VAL A 261 13.52 -3.69 -13.40
CA VAL A 261 12.94 -4.83 -12.66
C VAL A 261 14.03 -5.47 -11.82
N ILE A 262 13.70 -5.85 -10.59
CA ILE A 262 14.66 -6.51 -9.69
C ILE A 262 14.90 -7.94 -10.17
N THR A 263 16.17 -8.31 -10.28
CA THR A 263 16.58 -9.67 -10.70
C THR A 263 17.25 -10.44 -9.57
N GLU A 264 18.10 -9.79 -8.79
CA GLU A 264 18.78 -10.39 -7.65
C GLU A 264 18.86 -9.37 -6.51
N GLN A 265 18.56 -9.81 -5.29
CA GLN A 265 18.84 -9.06 -4.07
C GLN A 265 20.03 -9.72 -3.40
N SER A 266 21.11 -8.97 -3.21
CA SER A 266 22.27 -9.47 -2.48
C SER A 266 21.89 -9.58 -1.02
N VAL A 267 21.43 -10.75 -0.59
CA VAL A 267 21.37 -11.07 0.84
C VAL A 267 22.83 -11.17 1.28
N GLU A 268 23.35 -10.14 1.94
CA GLU A 268 24.58 -10.28 2.73
C GLU A 268 24.29 -11.32 3.81
N THR A 269 24.47 -12.60 3.48
CA THR A 269 24.67 -13.63 4.48
C THR A 269 26.00 -13.33 5.15
N THR A 270 25.94 -12.56 6.23
CA THR A 270 27.00 -12.48 7.21
C THR A 270 27.28 -13.91 7.68
N LYS A 271 28.27 -14.56 7.07
CA LYS A 271 28.80 -15.83 7.57
C LYS A 271 29.21 -15.59 9.03
N PRO A 272 28.74 -16.38 10.00
CA PRO A 272 29.31 -16.30 11.33
C PRO A 272 30.77 -16.72 11.23
N ALA A 273 31.66 -15.81 11.63
CA ALA A 273 33.07 -16.15 11.82
C ALA A 273 33.14 -17.33 12.79
N THR A 274 33.79 -18.41 12.35
CA THR A 274 34.07 -19.60 13.17
C THR A 274 35.24 -19.32 14.10
#